data_AF-A0A6P1FLV2-F1
#
_entry.id   AF-A0A6P1FLV2-F1
#
_cell.length_a   1.000
_cell.length_b   1.000
_cell.length_c   1.000
_cell.angle_alpha   90.00
_cell.angle_beta   90.00
_cell.angle_gamma   90.00
#
_symmetry.space_group_name_H-M   'P 1'
#
loop_
_entity.id
_entity.type
_entity.pdbx_description
1 polymer ?
#
loop_
_entity_poly.entity_id
_entity_poly.type
_entity_poly.pdbx_seq_one_letter_code
_entity_poly.pdbx_strand_id
1 'polypeptide(L)'
;MPSTPRSVPSRSGLSRRSVVIGGLAVLPLLSACTPDSSAPDDAQQEAPRTRTAAPSGPVVLAPDALAASAALFAAAPLVVLVEDVAESRLRAAQVSIAWGVPLLVGSAGSGATPAPTADAAAAGSTASATPSDSADPTGSATPSAAPSSTAPTSDALAAEFGRLGVTRVLAIGDVTAPAGVDVVASASDAAALSTASGVIVTDLALADLAAAAPSTASDAPFGTLPARADALTGLHGLARAQDADVAALATARAAGVPVTVVDGDDLLASGGAVTAIAEADASCTLLLGPVLAAQPEPEWAVRAAASGWQLPGGGQRMFGGHLFVAIYGTPGAPVLGVLGEQGLEPTIARAEAVAEPYRALTGKQVVPSLEIITTVAAGDPGKDGDYSNELDAADIRPYIDAAQAAGMYVVLDLQSGLTDFLTQAKQYADLLTLPNVGLALDPEWRLLPGQKPLEQIGRVSAAEVDSVSEWLADLVQSEGLPPKMFVLHQFRLSMLQDRDSIRRDRPELEFLIHVDGQGSQPDKQATWDALHEGAPEGIAWGWKNFYDEDTPMLTPAETMAEVRPLPDLVTYQ
;
A
#
# COMPACT_ATOMS: atom_id res chain seq x y z
N MET A 1 -48.86 7.81 -4.52
CA MET A 1 -48.42 9.08 -5.14
C MET A 1 -46.90 9.02 -5.24
N PRO A 2 -46.32 9.04 -6.46
CA PRO A 2 -44.88 8.86 -6.63
C PRO A 2 -44.16 10.21 -6.58
N SER A 3 -43.06 10.25 -5.83
CA SER A 3 -42.17 11.41 -5.75
C SER A 3 -40.98 11.19 -6.69
N THR A 4 -40.93 12.00 -7.74
CA THR A 4 -39.87 12.11 -8.75
C THR A 4 -38.47 12.33 -8.16
N PRO A 5 -37.40 11.74 -8.74
CA PRO A 5 -36.03 12.13 -8.42
C PRO A 5 -35.59 13.36 -9.24
N ARG A 6 -34.82 14.24 -8.60
CA ARG A 6 -34.23 15.46 -9.17
C ARG A 6 -33.07 15.13 -10.11
N SER A 7 -33.11 15.75 -11.29
CA SER A 7 -32.04 15.77 -12.30
C SER A 7 -30.87 16.68 -11.89
N VAL A 8 -29.63 16.20 -12.03
CA VAL A 8 -28.39 16.99 -11.96
C VAL A 8 -28.04 17.50 -13.37
N PRO A 9 -27.65 18.77 -13.56
CA PRO A 9 -27.40 19.31 -14.90
C PRO A 9 -26.02 18.93 -15.45
N SER A 10 -25.98 18.63 -16.75
CA SER A 10 -24.76 18.38 -17.51
C SER A 10 -23.94 19.66 -17.68
N ARG A 11 -22.62 19.56 -17.50
CA ARG A 11 -21.69 20.65 -17.84
C ARG A 11 -21.31 20.56 -19.31
N SER A 12 -21.78 21.54 -20.07
CA SER A 12 -21.42 21.82 -21.45
C SER A 12 -19.94 22.18 -21.58
N GLY A 13 -19.27 21.58 -22.56
CA GLY A 13 -17.90 21.89 -22.94
C GLY A 13 -17.72 23.33 -23.43
N LEU A 14 -16.55 23.89 -23.12
CA LEU A 14 -16.08 25.17 -23.65
C LEU A 14 -14.77 24.94 -24.41
N SER A 15 -14.93 24.82 -25.73
CA SER A 15 -13.90 25.10 -26.72
C SER A 15 -13.43 26.55 -26.57
N ARG A 16 -12.12 26.80 -26.51
CA ARG A 16 -11.57 28.10 -26.86
C ARG A 16 -10.43 27.97 -27.85
N ARG A 17 -10.69 28.65 -28.97
CA ARG A 17 -9.89 28.81 -30.17
C ARG A 17 -8.63 29.63 -29.90
N SER A 18 -7.61 29.30 -30.67
CA SER A 18 -6.39 30.05 -30.93
C SER A 18 -6.67 31.50 -31.33
N VAL A 19 -5.90 32.44 -30.77
CA VAL A 19 -5.73 33.80 -31.29
C VAL A 19 -4.23 34.09 -31.33
N VAL A 20 -3.73 34.29 -32.55
CA VAL A 20 -2.40 34.79 -32.89
C VAL A 20 -2.50 36.30 -33.09
N ILE A 21 -1.78 37.09 -32.29
CA ILE A 21 -1.42 38.50 -32.53
C ILE A 21 -0.04 38.65 -31.86
N GLY A 22 1.07 38.89 -32.57
CA GLY A 22 1.36 40.09 -33.35
C GLY A 22 2.26 40.99 -32.49
N GLY A 23 3.58 40.92 -32.71
CA GLY A 23 4.60 41.51 -31.84
C GLY A 23 4.71 43.03 -31.86
N LEU A 24 5.35 43.57 -30.82
CA LEU A 24 6.02 44.87 -30.87
C LEU A 24 7.22 44.84 -29.91
N ALA A 25 8.42 45.03 -30.47
CA ALA A 25 9.66 45.19 -29.75
C ALA A 25 9.73 46.62 -29.16
N VAL A 26 10.08 46.74 -27.88
CA VAL A 26 10.41 48.00 -27.24
C VAL A 26 11.82 47.88 -26.65
N LEU A 27 12.73 48.69 -27.18
CA LEU A 27 14.09 48.89 -26.69
C LEU A 27 14.09 49.52 -25.28
N PRO A 28 15.05 49.17 -24.39
CA PRO A 28 15.26 49.92 -23.16
C PRO A 28 16.14 51.15 -23.46
N LEU A 29 15.66 52.32 -23.03
CA LEU A 29 16.44 53.55 -22.94
C LEU A 29 17.40 53.45 -21.74
N LEU A 30 18.70 53.49 -22.04
CA LEU A 30 19.77 53.73 -21.08
C LEU A 30 19.64 55.16 -20.54
N SER A 31 19.32 55.31 -19.25
CA SER A 31 19.51 56.57 -18.53
C SER A 31 20.63 56.38 -17.52
N ALA A 32 21.76 57.02 -17.81
CA ALA A 32 22.89 57.15 -16.89
C ALA A 32 22.51 58.10 -15.75
N CYS A 33 22.58 57.61 -14.51
CA CYS A 33 22.62 58.44 -13.32
C CYS A 33 23.93 58.15 -12.56
N THR A 34 24.60 59.23 -12.20
CA THR A 34 25.86 59.36 -11.48
C THR A 34 25.87 58.64 -10.13
N PRO A 35 27.05 58.25 -9.60
CA PRO A 35 27.14 57.53 -8.34
C PRO A 35 26.97 58.51 -7.18
N ASP A 36 25.79 58.50 -6.55
CA ASP A 36 25.64 59.07 -5.22
C ASP A 36 26.16 58.07 -4.19
N SER A 37 27.15 58.55 -3.42
CA SER A 37 27.82 57.80 -2.37
C SER A 37 26.85 57.68 -1.20
N SER A 38 26.07 56.60 -1.19
CA SER A 38 25.26 56.19 -0.04
C SER A 38 25.97 55.03 0.64
N ALA A 39 26.16 55.14 1.95
CA ALA A 39 26.75 54.14 2.84
C ALA A 39 26.16 52.73 2.61
N PRO A 40 26.89 51.65 2.95
CA PRO A 40 26.32 50.32 2.87
C PRO A 40 25.05 50.28 3.73
N ASP A 41 23.92 49.98 3.08
CA ASP A 41 22.68 49.61 3.75
C ASP A 41 23.03 48.53 4.78
N ASP A 42 22.72 48.80 6.04
CA ASP A 42 22.65 47.79 7.08
C ASP A 42 21.79 46.66 6.52
N ALA A 43 22.40 45.52 6.23
CA ALA A 43 21.67 44.29 6.01
C ALA A 43 20.87 44.05 7.30
N GLN A 44 19.59 44.43 7.29
CA GLN A 44 18.67 44.13 8.37
C GLN A 44 18.77 42.63 8.58
N GLN A 45 19.43 42.25 9.68
CA GLN A 45 19.61 40.86 10.05
C GLN A 45 18.21 40.34 10.38
N GLU A 46 17.59 39.70 9.39
CA GLU A 46 16.23 39.21 9.47
C GLU A 46 16.13 38.33 10.73
N ALA A 47 15.15 38.62 11.60
CA ALA A 47 15.01 37.91 12.86
C ALA A 47 14.93 36.39 12.58
N PRO A 48 15.52 35.54 13.44
CA PRO A 48 15.50 34.10 13.26
C PRO A 48 14.05 33.61 13.10
N ARG A 49 13.76 32.99 11.96
CA ARG A 49 12.42 32.49 11.60
C ARG A 49 12.46 31.06 11.10
N THR A 50 11.40 30.30 11.40
CA THR A 50 11.21 28.97 10.84
C THR A 50 10.74 29.08 9.39
N ARG A 51 11.27 28.22 8.50
CA ARG A 51 10.88 28.15 7.09
C ARG A 51 10.61 26.70 6.70
N THR A 52 9.45 26.47 6.12
CA THR A 52 9.07 25.17 5.54
C THR A 52 9.67 25.01 4.14
N ALA A 53 9.79 23.76 3.70
CA ALA A 53 10.15 23.36 2.34
C ALA A 53 9.03 22.48 1.79
N ALA A 54 8.53 22.80 0.59
CA ALA A 54 7.59 21.93 -0.10
C ALA A 54 8.38 20.85 -0.88
N PRO A 55 8.08 19.56 -0.70
CA PRO A 55 8.65 18.50 -1.53
C PRO A 55 8.26 18.66 -3.00
N SER A 56 9.11 18.15 -3.90
CA SER A 56 8.89 18.25 -5.35
C SER A 56 8.26 17.00 -5.98
N GLY A 57 8.20 15.87 -5.25
CA GLY A 57 7.67 14.60 -5.74
C GLY A 57 6.23 14.31 -5.29
N PRO A 58 5.52 13.41 -5.97
CA PRO A 58 4.14 13.04 -5.61
C PRO A 58 4.05 12.23 -4.32
N VAL A 59 5.14 11.59 -3.90
CA VAL A 59 5.23 10.83 -2.64
C VAL A 59 6.52 11.18 -1.92
N VAL A 60 6.45 11.29 -0.59
CA VAL A 60 7.61 11.44 0.29
C VAL A 60 7.60 10.32 1.32
N LEU A 61 8.74 9.66 1.47
CA LEU A 61 8.97 8.64 2.49
C LEU A 61 9.66 9.29 3.68
N ALA A 62 9.04 9.24 4.84
CA ALA A 62 9.60 9.78 6.08
C ALA A 62 9.60 8.69 7.16
N PRO A 63 10.56 7.75 7.11
CA PRO A 63 10.62 6.62 8.06
C PRO A 63 10.83 7.07 9.50
N ASP A 64 11.36 8.27 9.71
CA ASP A 64 11.65 8.83 11.03
C ASP A 64 11.50 10.37 11.04
N ALA A 65 11.76 10.94 12.22
CA ALA A 65 11.72 12.38 12.46
C ALA A 65 12.73 13.20 11.65
N LEU A 66 13.93 12.66 11.41
CA LEU A 66 14.96 13.36 10.64
C LEU A 66 14.56 13.46 9.18
N ALA A 67 14.06 12.37 8.60
CA ALA A 67 13.54 12.36 7.24
C ALA A 67 12.36 13.31 7.06
N ALA A 68 11.41 13.33 8.03
CA ALA A 68 10.30 14.27 8.02
C ALA A 68 10.79 15.73 8.09
N SER A 69 11.77 16.03 8.95
CA SER A 69 12.36 17.37 9.09
C SER A 69 13.10 17.80 7.82
N ALA A 70 13.90 16.91 7.25
CA ALA A 70 14.61 17.13 5.98
C ALA A 70 13.66 17.45 4.83
N ALA A 71 12.52 16.76 4.76
CA ALA A 71 11.51 16.95 3.72
C ALA A 71 10.72 18.26 3.87
N LEU A 72 10.42 18.68 5.11
CA LEU A 72 9.40 19.70 5.38
C LEU A 72 9.94 21.04 5.88
N PHE A 73 11.20 21.12 6.33
CA PHE A 73 11.79 22.34 6.87
C PHE A 73 13.08 22.71 6.15
N ALA A 74 13.17 23.95 5.67
CA ALA A 74 14.39 24.53 5.11
C ALA A 74 15.27 25.20 6.18
N ALA A 75 14.65 25.72 7.25
CA ALA A 75 15.35 26.30 8.39
C ALA A 75 14.46 26.23 9.64
N ALA A 76 15.06 25.93 10.79
CA ALA A 76 14.38 25.93 12.08
C ALA A 76 15.39 26.34 13.15
N PRO A 77 15.45 27.62 13.54
CA PRO A 77 16.41 28.10 14.55
C PRO A 77 16.12 27.53 15.96
N LEU A 78 14.91 26.98 16.15
CA LEU A 78 14.45 26.27 17.33
C LEU A 78 13.94 24.88 16.94
N VAL A 79 14.29 23.87 17.73
CA VAL A 79 13.82 22.47 17.61
C VAL A 79 13.41 21.94 18.98
N VAL A 80 12.46 21.00 19.02
CA VAL A 80 12.18 20.18 20.20
C VAL A 80 12.95 18.87 20.06
N LEU A 81 13.80 18.54 21.03
CA LEU A 81 14.57 17.30 21.09
C LEU A 81 14.07 16.46 22.26
N VAL A 82 13.68 15.21 22.02
CA VAL A 82 13.09 14.33 23.05
C VAL A 82 13.82 12.99 23.12
N GLU A 83 13.85 12.40 24.31
CA GLU A 83 14.33 11.03 24.53
C GLU A 83 13.48 10.01 23.76
N ASP A 84 14.08 8.85 23.44
CA ASP A 84 13.38 7.75 22.77
C ASP A 84 12.51 6.95 23.75
N VAL A 85 11.55 7.64 24.35
CA VAL A 85 10.52 7.09 25.24
C VAL A 85 9.16 7.47 24.68
N ALA A 86 8.28 6.48 24.50
CA ALA A 86 6.96 6.65 23.87
C ALA A 86 6.13 7.79 24.47
N GLU A 87 5.96 7.78 25.80
CA GLU A 87 5.19 8.79 26.52
C GLU A 87 5.81 10.20 26.40
N SER A 88 7.14 10.29 26.47
CA SER A 88 7.88 11.53 26.30
C SER A 88 7.69 12.09 24.89
N ARG A 89 7.75 11.26 23.84
CA ARG A 89 7.52 11.66 22.44
C ARG A 89 6.12 12.25 22.24
N LEU A 90 5.10 11.62 22.82
CA LEU A 90 3.71 12.06 22.67
C LEU A 90 3.44 13.42 23.33
N ARG A 91 4.05 13.68 24.49
CA ARG A 91 3.98 14.98 25.16
C ARG A 91 4.80 16.05 24.44
N ALA A 92 6.01 15.70 23.99
CA ALA A 92 6.86 16.61 23.22
C ALA A 92 6.23 16.99 21.87
N ALA A 93 5.49 16.08 21.24
CA ALA A 93 4.76 16.32 20.00
C ALA A 93 3.76 17.47 20.11
N GLN A 94 3.05 17.59 21.22
CA GLN A 94 2.13 18.71 21.46
C GLN A 94 2.86 20.06 21.46
N VAL A 95 4.04 20.12 22.07
CA VAL A 95 4.88 21.33 22.10
C VAL A 95 5.40 21.67 20.71
N SER A 96 5.91 20.68 19.98
CA SER A 96 6.39 20.85 18.59
C SER A 96 5.29 21.36 17.65
N ILE A 97 4.10 20.75 17.69
CA ILE A 97 2.94 21.15 16.89
C ILE A 97 2.49 22.57 17.27
N ALA A 98 2.41 22.88 18.57
CA ALA A 98 2.03 24.20 19.05
C ALA A 98 3.01 25.29 18.59
N TRP A 99 4.31 25.03 18.64
CA TRP A 99 5.32 25.99 18.21
C TRP A 99 5.52 26.04 16.69
N GLY A 100 5.12 24.99 15.97
CA GLY A 100 5.37 24.86 14.53
C GLY A 100 6.86 24.70 14.23
N VAL A 101 7.54 23.87 15.03
CA VAL A 101 8.97 23.52 14.88
C VAL A 101 9.16 22.00 14.84
N PRO A 102 10.23 21.48 14.23
CA PRO A 102 10.47 20.04 14.16
C PRO A 102 10.56 19.37 15.55
N LEU A 103 10.05 18.14 15.65
CA LEU A 103 10.29 17.24 16.78
C LEU A 103 11.33 16.20 16.36
N LEU A 104 12.52 16.22 16.97
CA LEU A 104 13.58 15.25 16.73
C LEU A 104 13.76 14.33 17.94
N VAL A 105 14.18 13.09 17.70
CA VAL A 105 14.46 12.09 18.74
C VAL A 105 15.96 12.00 18.94
N GLY A 106 16.41 12.19 20.18
CA GLY A 106 17.81 12.10 20.58
C GLY A 106 18.13 10.77 21.26
N SER A 107 19.40 10.37 21.20
CA SER A 107 19.91 9.26 22.00
C SER A 107 20.23 9.70 23.43
N ALA A 108 20.10 8.77 24.37
CA ALA A 108 20.48 9.00 25.76
C ALA A 108 21.97 9.34 25.86
N GLY A 109 22.30 10.28 26.75
CA GLY A 109 23.69 10.60 27.03
C GLY A 109 24.36 9.41 27.72
N SER A 110 25.45 8.89 27.16
CA SER A 110 26.29 7.95 27.91
C SER A 110 27.02 8.70 29.04
N GLY A 111 26.36 8.95 30.17
CA GLY A 111 27.03 9.31 31.42
C GLY A 111 26.29 10.24 32.37
N ALA A 112 25.60 9.66 33.36
CA ALA A 112 25.79 9.96 34.78
C ALA A 112 25.14 8.85 35.62
N THR A 113 25.92 7.88 36.08
CA THR A 113 25.48 6.95 37.14
C THR A 113 25.11 7.78 38.38
N PRO A 114 23.91 7.62 38.97
CA PRO A 114 23.66 8.15 40.31
C PRO A 114 24.60 7.43 41.28
N ALA A 115 25.33 8.19 42.09
CA ALA A 115 26.22 7.66 43.12
C ALA A 115 25.49 6.57 43.95
N PRO A 116 26.13 5.43 44.27
CA PRO A 116 25.48 4.39 45.05
C PRO A 116 25.31 4.88 46.49
N THR A 117 24.06 4.99 46.95
CA THR A 117 23.76 5.04 48.37
C THR A 117 24.08 3.68 48.97
N ALA A 118 24.95 3.70 49.97
CA ALA A 118 25.29 2.56 50.80
C ALA A 118 24.06 2.09 51.57
N ASP A 119 23.58 0.88 51.29
CA ASP A 119 23.15 -0.10 52.29
C ASP A 119 22.65 -1.38 51.61
N ALA A 120 23.41 -2.47 51.79
CA ALA A 120 22.93 -3.84 51.97
C ALA A 120 24.13 -4.79 51.96
N ALA A 121 24.61 -5.08 53.16
CA ALA A 121 25.54 -6.17 53.42
C ALA A 121 24.83 -7.54 53.37
N ALA A 122 25.64 -8.56 53.05
CA ALA A 122 25.44 -10.01 53.22
C ALA A 122 24.41 -10.65 52.25
N ALA A 123 24.76 -11.68 51.47
CA ALA A 123 25.44 -12.90 51.86
C ALA A 123 25.87 -13.75 50.64
N GLY A 124 27.00 -14.46 50.78
CA GLY A 124 27.16 -15.83 50.26
C GLY A 124 27.71 -16.02 48.84
N SER A 125 29.03 -15.92 48.70
CA SER A 125 29.79 -16.46 47.57
C SER A 125 30.48 -17.76 47.96
N THR A 126 30.15 -18.86 47.26
CA THR A 126 31.00 -20.03 46.94
C THR A 126 30.30 -20.73 45.75
N ALA A 127 30.91 -21.15 44.64
CA ALA A 127 32.27 -21.58 44.41
C ALA A 127 32.64 -21.58 42.89
N SER A 128 33.95 -21.70 42.72
CA SER A 128 34.82 -21.96 41.58
C SER A 128 34.33 -22.76 40.36
N ALA A 129 34.99 -22.44 39.24
CA ALA A 129 34.91 -23.01 37.90
C ALA A 129 35.42 -24.45 37.73
N THR A 130 34.94 -25.11 36.67
CA THR A 130 35.73 -25.89 35.69
C THR A 130 34.98 -26.04 34.36
N PRO A 131 35.68 -26.20 33.21
CA PRO A 131 35.10 -26.27 31.87
C PRO A 131 34.88 -27.73 31.42
N SER A 132 33.91 -27.99 30.55
CA SER A 132 33.90 -29.21 29.73
C SER A 132 33.07 -29.06 28.46
N ASP A 133 33.62 -29.63 27.40
CA ASP A 133 33.11 -29.78 26.03
C ASP A 133 31.64 -30.22 25.92
N SER A 134 30.97 -29.80 24.83
CA SER A 134 30.52 -30.69 23.72
C SER A 134 29.34 -30.11 22.92
N ALA A 135 29.43 -30.28 21.59
CA ALA A 135 28.34 -30.45 20.60
C ALA A 135 27.62 -29.21 20.01
N ASP A 136 28.12 -28.81 18.83
CA ASP A 136 27.48 -28.59 17.50
C ASP A 136 25.94 -28.72 17.29
N PRO A 137 25.38 -28.20 16.18
CA PRO A 137 24.47 -27.06 16.22
C PRO A 137 23.05 -27.42 15.77
N THR A 138 22.04 -26.82 16.42
CA THR A 138 20.69 -26.70 15.88
C THR A 138 20.23 -25.27 16.07
N GLY A 139 20.13 -24.55 14.96
CA GLY A 139 19.74 -23.14 14.94
C GLY A 139 18.92 -22.86 13.70
N SER A 140 17.63 -23.17 13.79
CA SER A 140 16.58 -22.63 12.94
C SER A 140 16.73 -21.10 12.87
N ALA A 141 17.04 -20.58 11.69
CA ALA A 141 17.13 -19.15 11.44
C ALA A 141 15.88 -18.71 10.67
N THR A 142 14.83 -18.38 11.42
CA THR A 142 13.77 -17.49 10.96
C THR A 142 14.32 -16.06 10.99
N PRO A 143 14.33 -15.28 9.90
CA PRO A 143 14.46 -13.84 9.99
C PRO A 143 13.05 -13.25 10.09
N SER A 144 12.49 -13.23 11.30
CA SER A 144 11.46 -12.24 11.63
C SER A 144 12.15 -11.17 12.46
N ALA A 145 12.84 -10.27 11.76
CA ALA A 145 13.30 -9.03 12.33
C ALA A 145 12.21 -7.99 12.02
N ALA A 146 11.34 -7.74 13.00
CA ALA A 146 10.59 -6.49 13.01
C ALA A 146 11.61 -5.34 12.91
N PRO A 147 11.36 -4.30 12.10
CA PRO A 147 12.27 -3.17 12.03
C PRO A 147 12.24 -2.46 13.38
N SER A 148 13.28 -2.68 14.19
CA SER A 148 13.54 -1.88 15.37
C SER A 148 13.91 -0.48 14.90
N SER A 149 13.14 0.51 15.34
CA SER A 149 13.47 1.93 15.29
C SER A 149 14.86 2.13 15.90
N THR A 150 15.91 2.16 15.08
CA THR A 150 17.24 2.54 15.54
C THR A 150 17.25 4.05 15.70
N ALA A 151 17.37 4.54 16.94
CA ALA A 151 17.59 5.96 17.20
C ALA A 151 18.70 6.50 16.28
N PRO A 152 18.55 7.72 15.74
CA PRO A 152 19.50 8.26 14.79
C PRO A 152 20.90 8.35 15.40
N THR A 153 21.92 8.17 14.57
CA THR A 153 23.29 8.37 15.02
C THR A 153 23.49 9.83 15.44
N SER A 154 24.36 10.07 16.43
CA SER A 154 24.70 11.42 16.90
C SER A 154 25.10 12.35 15.74
N ASP A 155 25.76 11.79 14.74
CA ASP A 155 26.27 12.53 13.58
C ASP A 155 25.15 12.96 12.63
N ALA A 156 24.13 12.11 12.42
CA ALA A 156 22.97 12.46 11.61
C ALA A 156 22.15 13.59 12.25
N LEU A 157 21.98 13.53 13.57
CA LEU A 157 21.30 14.58 14.33
C LEU A 157 22.08 15.91 14.26
N ALA A 158 23.40 15.88 14.44
CA ALA A 158 24.24 17.08 14.32
C ALA A 158 24.22 17.68 12.92
N ALA A 159 24.22 16.85 11.87
CA ALA A 159 24.11 17.30 10.49
C ALA A 159 22.77 18.00 10.23
N GLU A 160 21.67 17.44 10.73
CA GLU A 160 20.34 18.06 10.60
C GLU A 160 20.25 19.38 11.36
N PHE A 161 20.84 19.48 12.56
CA PHE A 161 20.93 20.74 13.30
C PHE A 161 21.69 21.81 12.49
N GLY A 162 22.80 21.43 11.86
CA GLY A 162 23.57 22.31 11.00
C GLY A 162 22.79 22.77 9.77
N ARG A 163 22.06 21.86 9.11
CA ARG A 163 21.22 22.16 7.94
C ARG A 163 20.10 23.14 8.27
N LEU A 164 19.40 22.90 9.38
CA LEU A 164 18.31 23.75 9.85
C LEU A 164 18.78 25.10 10.41
N GLY A 165 20.06 25.23 10.75
CA GLY A 165 20.59 26.40 11.43
C GLY A 165 20.07 26.51 12.87
N VAL A 166 19.96 25.38 13.57
CA VAL A 166 19.47 25.34 14.96
C VAL A 166 20.41 26.15 15.85
N THR A 167 19.84 27.11 16.57
CA THR A 167 20.56 27.93 17.56
C THR A 167 20.12 27.62 18.98
N ARG A 168 18.93 27.05 19.13
CA ARG A 168 18.30 26.77 20.42
C ARG A 168 17.48 25.50 20.37
N VAL A 169 17.42 24.79 21.49
CA VAL A 169 16.68 23.54 21.61
C VAL A 169 15.98 23.44 22.96
N LEU A 170 14.74 22.92 22.95
CA LEU A 170 14.10 22.38 24.15
C LEU A 170 14.46 20.89 24.24
N ALA A 171 15.30 20.54 25.19
CA ALA A 171 15.72 19.16 25.47
C ALA A 171 14.78 18.54 26.53
N ILE A 172 14.08 17.46 26.17
CA ILE A 172 13.06 16.82 27.00
C ILE A 172 13.51 15.41 27.40
N GLY A 173 13.62 15.18 28.71
CA GLY A 173 14.07 13.90 29.26
C GLY A 173 15.59 13.73 29.22
N ASP A 174 16.06 12.48 29.23
CA ASP A 174 17.49 12.15 29.18
C ASP A 174 18.01 12.19 27.75
N VAL A 175 18.29 13.40 27.25
CA VAL A 175 18.87 13.62 25.92
C VAL A 175 20.02 14.61 25.94
N THR A 176 20.98 14.37 25.05
CA THR A 176 22.10 15.28 24.82
C THR A 176 21.95 15.97 23.46
N ALA A 177 21.87 17.29 23.46
CA ALA A 177 21.88 18.08 22.23
C ALA A 177 23.29 18.18 21.63
N PRO A 178 23.42 18.33 20.30
CA PRO A 178 24.69 18.66 19.65
C PRO A 178 25.36 19.92 20.25
N ALA A 179 26.69 20.00 20.19
CA ALA A 179 27.42 21.13 20.75
C ALA A 179 27.13 22.45 19.99
N GLY A 180 27.21 23.58 20.69
CA GLY A 180 27.11 24.91 20.08
C GLY A 180 25.70 25.48 19.95
N VAL A 181 24.69 24.82 20.52
CA VAL A 181 23.31 25.33 20.62
C VAL A 181 22.96 25.68 22.08
N ASP A 182 22.07 26.66 22.26
CA ASP A 182 21.51 26.99 23.57
C ASP A 182 20.47 25.92 23.97
N VAL A 183 20.65 25.30 25.13
CA VAL A 183 19.84 24.18 25.59
C VAL A 183 18.99 24.59 26.79
N VAL A 184 17.67 24.47 26.64
CA VAL A 184 16.73 24.55 27.74
C VAL A 184 16.26 23.14 28.05
N ALA A 185 16.59 22.63 29.23
CA ALA A 185 16.19 21.29 29.65
C ALA A 185 14.82 21.31 30.36
N SER A 186 14.01 20.28 30.13
CA SER A 186 12.76 20.02 30.85
C SER A 186 12.62 18.53 31.16
N ALA A 187 11.98 18.21 32.28
CA ALA A 187 11.49 16.86 32.51
C ALA A 187 10.38 16.51 31.51
N SER A 188 10.15 15.22 31.28
CA SER A 188 9.17 14.69 30.32
C SER A 188 7.73 14.60 30.86
N ASP A 189 7.49 14.98 32.12
CA ASP A 189 6.14 15.06 32.67
C ASP A 189 5.37 16.29 32.16
N ALA A 190 4.05 16.15 32.06
CA ALA A 190 3.17 17.16 31.47
C ALA A 190 3.23 18.53 32.17
N ALA A 191 3.42 18.57 33.49
CA ALA A 191 3.47 19.81 34.25
C ALA A 191 4.78 20.57 34.02
N ALA A 192 5.91 19.87 34.02
CA ALA A 192 7.21 20.44 33.68
C ALA A 192 7.21 20.98 32.25
N LEU A 193 6.72 20.21 31.29
CA LEU A 193 6.62 20.65 29.90
C LEU A 193 5.71 21.86 29.72
N SER A 194 4.55 21.87 30.39
CA SER A 194 3.65 23.03 30.32
C SER A 194 4.29 24.29 30.89
N THR A 195 5.04 24.13 32.00
CA THR A 195 5.79 25.22 32.61
C THR A 195 6.91 25.71 31.68
N ALA A 196 7.72 24.81 31.14
CA ALA A 196 8.86 25.16 30.30
C ALA A 196 8.45 25.79 28.96
N SER A 197 7.35 25.30 28.37
CA SER A 197 6.94 25.67 27.00
C SER A 197 5.85 26.73 26.91
N GLY A 198 5.05 26.93 27.96
CA GLY A 198 3.83 27.75 27.90
C GLY A 198 2.70 27.11 27.08
N VAL A 199 2.84 25.84 26.69
CA VAL A 199 1.84 25.03 25.98
C VAL A 199 1.11 24.16 26.99
N ILE A 200 -0.22 24.08 26.93
CA ILE A 200 -0.96 23.12 27.76
C ILE A 200 -0.66 21.72 27.22
N VAL A 201 0.06 20.91 28.00
CA VAL A 201 0.36 19.51 27.69
C VAL A 201 -0.54 18.62 28.51
N THR A 202 -1.26 17.72 27.84
CA THR A 202 -2.13 16.72 28.49
C THR A 202 -1.74 15.32 28.06
N ASP A 203 -2.21 14.31 28.78
CA ASP A 203 -2.14 12.94 28.29
C ASP A 203 -3.19 12.78 27.18
N LEU A 204 -2.73 12.53 25.95
CA LEU A 204 -3.54 12.31 24.75
C LEU A 204 -3.36 10.88 24.28
N ALA A 205 -4.35 10.33 23.57
CA ALA A 205 -4.11 9.14 22.77
C ALA A 205 -3.39 9.53 21.47
N LEU A 206 -2.64 8.58 20.88
CA LEU A 206 -1.92 8.84 19.63
C LEU A 206 -2.85 9.21 18.47
N ALA A 207 -4.05 8.62 18.42
CA ALA A 207 -5.06 8.97 17.43
C ALA A 207 -5.51 10.45 17.53
N ASP A 208 -5.54 11.02 18.74
CA ASP A 208 -5.94 12.41 18.95
C ASP A 208 -4.84 13.42 18.54
N LEU A 209 -3.58 12.97 18.45
CA LEU A 209 -2.45 13.80 18.08
C LEU A 209 -2.57 14.35 16.66
N ALA A 210 -3.14 13.59 15.73
CA ALA A 210 -3.33 14.04 14.35
C ALA A 210 -4.32 15.21 14.22
N ALA A 211 -5.28 15.31 15.14
CA ALA A 211 -6.20 16.43 15.24
C ALA A 211 -5.60 17.65 15.95
N ALA A 212 -4.46 17.50 16.63
CA ALA A 212 -3.81 18.60 17.35
C ALA A 212 -3.46 19.72 16.36
N ALA A 213 -3.87 20.93 16.69
CA ALA A 213 -3.64 22.12 15.90
C ALA A 213 -2.63 23.03 16.61
N PRO A 214 -1.89 23.84 15.85
CA PRO A 214 -0.97 24.80 16.44
C PRO A 214 -1.74 25.81 17.32
N SER A 215 -1.34 25.96 18.59
CA SER A 215 -1.94 26.92 19.53
C SER A 215 -1.03 28.13 19.76
N THR A 216 -1.59 29.23 20.24
CA THR A 216 -0.79 30.36 20.73
C THR A 216 -0.30 30.04 22.14
N ALA A 217 1.02 29.94 22.32
CA ALA A 217 1.61 29.77 23.64
C ALA A 217 1.23 30.95 24.54
N SER A 218 0.82 30.66 25.78
CA SER A 218 0.72 31.66 26.85
C SER A 218 2.14 32.09 27.25
N ASP A 219 2.33 33.36 27.65
CA ASP A 219 3.62 33.95 28.08
C ASP A 219 4.58 32.91 28.67
N ALA A 220 5.54 32.46 27.85
CA ALA A 220 6.39 31.33 28.14
C ALA A 220 7.69 31.78 28.85
N PRO A 221 8.20 31.03 29.85
CA PRO A 221 9.53 31.26 30.38
C PRO A 221 10.64 30.90 29.38
N PHE A 222 10.30 30.23 28.27
CA PHE A 222 11.21 29.94 27.16
C PHE A 222 11.68 31.22 26.45
N GLY A 223 10.98 32.35 26.59
CA GLY A 223 11.31 33.60 25.91
C GLY A 223 10.67 33.70 24.52
N THR A 224 11.18 34.61 23.68
CA THR A 224 10.60 34.88 22.35
C THR A 224 10.80 33.70 21.41
N LEU A 225 9.69 33.14 20.91
CA LEU A 225 9.69 32.08 19.91
C LEU A 225 9.98 32.65 18.51
N PRO A 226 10.65 31.90 17.62
CA PRO A 226 10.79 32.31 16.23
C PRO A 226 9.40 32.38 15.57
N ALA A 227 9.27 33.25 14.57
CA ALA A 227 8.05 33.31 13.77
C ALA A 227 7.80 31.94 13.10
N ARG A 228 6.54 31.46 13.21
CA ARG A 228 6.12 30.22 12.57
C ARG A 228 6.18 30.37 11.04
N ALA A 229 6.54 29.29 10.36
CA ALA A 229 6.43 29.20 8.91
C ALA A 229 4.96 29.21 8.46
N ASP A 230 4.73 29.65 7.22
CA ASP A 230 3.44 29.45 6.56
C ASP A 230 3.15 27.94 6.39
N ALA A 231 1.89 27.57 6.58
CA ALA A 231 1.46 26.19 6.43
C ALA A 231 1.64 25.72 4.98
N LEU A 232 2.19 24.51 4.81
CA LEU A 232 2.28 23.88 3.50
C LEU A 232 0.88 23.50 3.00
N THR A 233 0.63 23.74 1.71
CA THR A 233 -0.65 23.44 1.06
C THR A 233 -0.45 22.39 -0.04
N GLY A 234 -1.49 21.62 -0.34
CA GLY A 234 -1.43 20.55 -1.35
C GLY A 234 -0.69 19.28 -0.89
N LEU A 235 -0.41 19.15 0.40
CA LEU A 235 0.22 17.97 1.02
C LEU A 235 -0.78 17.24 1.93
N HIS A 236 -0.64 15.92 2.03
CA HIS A 236 -1.35 15.10 3.02
C HIS A 236 -0.42 14.02 3.56
N GLY A 237 -0.38 13.84 4.88
CA GLY A 237 0.38 12.77 5.52
C GLY A 237 -0.50 11.61 5.95
N LEU A 238 0.05 10.40 5.88
CA LEU A 238 -0.49 9.21 6.53
C LEU A 238 0.50 8.72 7.57
N ALA A 239 -0.01 8.36 8.74
CA ALA A 239 0.75 7.76 9.83
C ALA A 239 -0.09 6.65 10.46
N ARG A 240 0.53 5.70 11.15
CA ARG A 240 -0.21 4.73 11.97
C ARG A 240 -0.31 5.24 13.41
N ALA A 241 -1.25 4.67 14.18
CA ALA A 241 -1.33 4.87 15.62
C ALA A 241 -0.23 4.05 16.34
N GLN A 242 1.04 4.24 15.97
CA GLN A 242 2.20 3.56 16.56
C GLN A 242 3.25 4.55 17.07
N ASP A 243 3.90 4.22 18.19
CA ASP A 243 4.86 5.11 18.86
C ASP A 243 6.03 5.55 17.96
N ALA A 244 6.46 4.68 17.04
CA ALA A 244 7.53 4.96 16.09
C ALA A 244 7.18 6.09 15.09
N ASP A 245 5.88 6.31 14.84
CA ASP A 245 5.41 7.28 13.85
C ASP A 245 5.22 8.68 14.46
N VAL A 246 5.13 8.78 15.80
CA VAL A 246 4.79 10.00 16.57
C VAL A 246 5.63 11.21 16.16
N ALA A 247 6.96 11.05 16.08
CA ALA A 247 7.85 12.18 15.87
C ALA A 247 7.83 12.69 14.43
N ALA A 248 7.69 11.79 13.44
CA ALA A 248 7.49 12.14 12.04
C ALA A 248 6.12 12.81 11.83
N LEU A 249 5.06 12.24 12.43
CA LEU A 249 3.71 12.81 12.48
C LEU A 249 3.71 14.23 13.04
N ALA A 250 4.29 14.42 14.23
CA ALA A 250 4.35 15.72 14.90
C ALA A 250 5.09 16.76 14.06
N THR A 251 6.21 16.36 13.45
CA THR A 251 6.99 17.22 12.55
C THR A 251 6.16 17.63 11.32
N ALA A 252 5.39 16.72 10.73
CA ALA A 252 4.50 17.04 9.61
C ALA A 252 3.38 18.02 10.02
N ARG A 253 2.72 17.75 11.16
CA ARG A 253 1.71 18.65 11.73
C ARG A 253 2.28 20.03 12.07
N ALA A 254 3.50 20.11 12.58
CA ALA A 254 4.20 21.36 12.87
C ALA A 254 4.50 22.18 11.61
N ALA A 255 4.72 21.53 10.47
CA ALA A 255 4.84 22.18 9.15
C ALA A 255 3.47 22.60 8.55
N GLY A 256 2.37 22.32 9.24
CA GLY A 256 1.00 22.63 8.80
C GLY A 256 0.38 21.57 7.87
N VAL A 257 1.00 20.41 7.71
CA VAL A 257 0.50 19.33 6.85
C VAL A 257 -0.67 18.61 7.55
N PRO A 258 -1.85 18.45 6.92
CA PRO A 258 -2.90 17.55 7.39
C PRO A 258 -2.38 16.10 7.46
N VAL A 259 -2.63 15.41 8.57
CA VAL A 259 -2.24 13.99 8.72
C VAL A 259 -3.47 13.16 9.07
N THR A 260 -3.68 12.06 8.37
CA THR A 260 -4.67 11.03 8.73
C THR A 260 -3.96 9.85 9.39
N VAL A 261 -4.51 9.40 10.51
CA VAL A 261 -4.05 8.16 11.15
C VAL A 261 -4.81 7.00 10.52
N VAL A 262 -4.07 6.00 10.05
CA VAL A 262 -4.61 4.81 9.40
C VAL A 262 -4.28 3.55 10.17
N ASP A 263 -5.15 2.57 10.02
CA ASP A 263 -4.95 1.22 10.53
C ASP A 263 -4.25 0.35 9.48
N GLY A 264 -3.47 -0.62 9.96
CA GLY A 264 -2.79 -1.62 9.13
C GLY A 264 -1.41 -1.19 8.64
N ASP A 265 -0.68 -2.18 8.12
CA ASP A 265 0.70 -2.03 7.68
C ASP A 265 0.81 -1.88 6.16
N ASP A 266 -0.18 -2.35 5.39
CA ASP A 266 -0.23 -2.22 3.93
C ASP A 266 -1.28 -1.16 3.54
N LEU A 267 -0.84 -0.13 2.81
CA LEU A 267 -1.70 0.97 2.35
C LEU A 267 -2.88 0.47 1.50
N LEU A 268 -2.62 -0.50 0.63
CA LEU A 268 -3.62 -1.03 -0.29
C LEU A 268 -4.53 -2.04 0.42
N ALA A 269 -4.13 -2.65 1.52
CA ALA A 269 -5.04 -3.50 2.32
C ALA A 269 -6.02 -2.67 3.16
N SER A 270 -5.69 -1.41 3.47
CA SER A 270 -6.45 -0.56 4.37
C SER A 270 -7.46 0.31 3.62
N GLY A 271 -8.75 0.00 3.75
CA GLY A 271 -9.80 0.84 3.15
C GLY A 271 -9.83 2.28 3.69
N GLY A 272 -9.44 2.47 4.96
CA GLY A 272 -9.27 3.80 5.55
C GLY A 272 -8.13 4.59 4.88
N ALA A 273 -6.99 3.95 4.59
CA ALA A 273 -5.89 4.58 3.89
C ALA A 273 -6.23 4.93 2.44
N VAL A 274 -6.86 4.00 1.70
CA VAL A 274 -7.32 4.24 0.32
C VAL A 274 -8.29 5.43 0.27
N THR A 275 -9.26 5.46 1.17
CA THR A 275 -10.23 6.57 1.27
C THR A 275 -9.53 7.89 1.61
N ALA A 276 -8.62 7.88 2.59
CA ALA A 276 -7.89 9.08 3.00
C ALA A 276 -7.03 9.66 1.86
N ILE A 277 -6.34 8.82 1.10
CA ILE A 277 -5.53 9.26 -0.05
C ILE A 277 -6.42 9.84 -1.15
N ALA A 278 -7.51 9.15 -1.51
CA ALA A 278 -8.41 9.58 -2.57
C ALA A 278 -9.14 10.89 -2.23
N GLU A 279 -9.61 11.06 -0.99
CA GLU A 279 -10.34 12.25 -0.56
C GLU A 279 -9.43 13.46 -0.32
N ALA A 280 -8.16 13.25 0.02
CA ALA A 280 -7.23 14.35 0.27
C ALA A 280 -6.92 15.17 -0.98
N ASP A 281 -7.00 14.57 -2.19
CA ASP A 281 -6.67 15.18 -3.48
C ASP A 281 -5.33 15.96 -3.43
N ALA A 282 -4.37 15.40 -2.71
CA ALA A 282 -3.10 16.04 -2.44
C ALA A 282 -2.16 15.90 -3.63
N SER A 283 -1.45 16.99 -3.96
CA SER A 283 -0.37 16.95 -4.94
C SER A 283 0.84 16.15 -4.46
N CYS A 284 0.96 15.93 -3.15
CA CYS A 284 2.04 15.16 -2.52
C CYS A 284 1.51 14.42 -1.28
N THR A 285 1.75 13.10 -1.23
CA THR A 285 1.40 12.25 -0.09
C THR A 285 2.65 11.89 0.70
N LEU A 286 2.63 12.11 2.03
CA LEU A 286 3.71 11.74 2.93
C LEU A 286 3.39 10.43 3.63
N LEU A 287 4.28 9.45 3.52
CA LEU A 287 4.20 8.19 4.24
C LEU A 287 5.11 8.30 5.47
N LEU A 288 4.49 8.52 6.63
CA LEU A 288 5.16 8.82 7.90
C LEU A 288 5.34 7.55 8.74
N GLY A 289 6.53 7.39 9.29
CA GLY A 289 6.90 6.23 10.09
C GLY A 289 7.48 5.08 9.26
N PRO A 290 8.21 4.15 9.90
CA PRO A 290 9.07 3.20 9.21
C PRO A 290 8.31 2.21 8.34
N VAL A 291 7.09 1.80 8.74
CA VAL A 291 6.33 0.77 8.02
C VAL A 291 5.66 1.33 6.77
N LEU A 292 5.04 2.52 6.85
CA LEU A 292 4.47 3.16 5.67
C LEU A 292 5.57 3.68 4.72
N ALA A 293 6.73 4.07 5.25
CA ALA A 293 7.87 4.44 4.40
C ALA A 293 8.52 3.23 3.69
N ALA A 294 8.29 2.01 4.17
CA ALA A 294 8.85 0.76 3.63
C ALA A 294 7.90 0.00 2.68
N GLN A 295 6.80 0.61 2.25
CA GLN A 295 5.89 -0.02 1.28
C GLN A 295 6.64 -0.40 0.00
N PRO A 296 6.38 -1.58 -0.58
CA PRO A 296 6.90 -1.91 -1.90
C PRO A 296 6.24 -0.99 -2.95
N GLU A 297 7.04 -0.43 -3.86
CA GLU A 297 6.56 0.47 -4.93
C GLU A 297 5.62 1.60 -4.41
N PRO A 298 6.05 2.43 -3.43
CA PRO A 298 5.16 3.33 -2.69
C PRO A 298 4.51 4.39 -3.59
N GLU A 299 5.20 4.83 -4.65
CA GLU A 299 4.64 5.77 -5.62
C GLU A 299 3.46 5.16 -6.39
N TRP A 300 3.56 3.90 -6.80
CA TRP A 300 2.45 3.21 -7.44
C TRP A 300 1.32 2.97 -6.44
N ALA A 301 1.62 2.50 -5.23
CA ALA A 301 0.60 2.25 -4.20
C ALA A 301 -0.23 3.50 -3.88
N VAL A 302 0.40 4.68 -3.76
CA VAL A 302 -0.33 5.93 -3.58
C VAL A 302 -1.19 6.28 -4.80
N ARG A 303 -0.71 6.09 -6.03
CA ARG A 303 -1.53 6.32 -7.24
C ARG A 303 -2.73 5.38 -7.33
N ALA A 304 -2.52 4.10 -7.03
CA ALA A 304 -3.58 3.10 -6.98
C ALA A 304 -4.64 3.46 -5.93
N ALA A 305 -4.21 3.82 -4.72
CA ALA A 305 -5.09 4.29 -3.66
C ALA A 305 -5.84 5.58 -4.03
N ALA A 306 -5.21 6.50 -4.75
CA ALA A 306 -5.83 7.75 -5.20
C ALA A 306 -7.02 7.55 -6.16
N SER A 307 -7.15 6.38 -6.79
CA SER A 307 -8.36 6.04 -7.56
C SER A 307 -9.61 5.94 -6.68
N GLY A 308 -9.46 5.69 -5.37
CA GLY A 308 -10.54 5.48 -4.41
C GLY A 308 -11.35 4.20 -4.64
N TRP A 309 -11.05 3.42 -5.69
CA TRP A 309 -11.71 2.14 -5.93
C TRP A 309 -11.34 1.14 -4.84
N GLN A 310 -12.32 0.37 -4.37
CA GLN A 310 -12.13 -0.62 -3.32
C GLN A 310 -12.95 -1.87 -3.62
N LEU A 311 -12.44 -3.02 -3.17
CA LEU A 311 -13.20 -4.26 -3.09
C LEU A 311 -14.30 -4.14 -2.02
N PRO A 312 -15.36 -4.96 -2.09
CA PRO A 312 -16.24 -5.16 -0.94
C PRO A 312 -15.41 -5.53 0.28
N GLY A 313 -15.69 -4.95 1.44
CA GLY A 313 -14.86 -5.12 2.66
C GLY A 313 -13.77 -4.06 2.84
N GLY A 314 -13.49 -3.26 1.80
CA GLY A 314 -12.52 -2.17 1.83
C GLY A 314 -11.14 -2.58 1.34
N GLY A 315 -10.34 -1.58 0.98
CA GLY A 315 -9.01 -1.79 0.41
C GLY A 315 -9.04 -2.32 -1.02
N GLN A 316 -7.86 -2.63 -1.53
CA GLN A 316 -7.53 -3.00 -2.90
C GLN A 316 -6.74 -4.32 -2.99
N ARG A 317 -6.30 -4.88 -1.86
CA ARG A 317 -5.66 -6.21 -1.81
C ARG A 317 -6.69 -7.33 -1.90
N MET A 318 -6.38 -8.36 -2.68
CA MET A 318 -7.31 -9.46 -2.96
C MET A 318 -7.29 -10.48 -1.84
N PHE A 319 -6.13 -11.06 -1.54
CA PHE A 319 -6.05 -12.21 -0.64
C PHE A 319 -5.79 -11.82 0.82
N GLY A 320 -5.92 -12.79 1.74
CA GLY A 320 -5.79 -12.58 3.19
C GLY A 320 -7.06 -12.05 3.87
N GLY A 321 -7.82 -11.16 3.21
CA GLY A 321 -9.08 -10.60 3.72
C GLY A 321 -10.35 -11.10 3.01
N HIS A 322 -10.23 -11.61 1.78
CA HIS A 322 -11.38 -11.95 0.93
C HIS A 322 -11.42 -13.44 0.56
N LEU A 323 -12.62 -13.93 0.33
CA LEU A 323 -12.90 -15.20 -0.35
C LEU A 323 -13.68 -14.88 -1.62
N PHE A 324 -13.10 -15.15 -2.77
CA PHE A 324 -13.77 -14.98 -4.06
C PHE A 324 -14.59 -16.23 -4.37
N VAL A 325 -15.84 -16.03 -4.81
CA VAL A 325 -16.70 -17.13 -5.25
C VAL A 325 -17.21 -16.83 -6.65
N ALA A 326 -16.73 -17.56 -7.64
CA ALA A 326 -17.00 -17.29 -9.04
C ALA A 326 -17.96 -18.31 -9.67
N ILE A 327 -18.73 -17.84 -10.65
CA ILE A 327 -19.31 -18.72 -11.68
C ILE A 327 -18.44 -18.63 -12.95
N TYR A 328 -18.25 -19.77 -13.60
CA TYR A 328 -17.33 -19.95 -14.72
C TYR A 328 -18.06 -20.14 -16.05
N GLY A 329 -17.51 -19.62 -17.14
CA GLY A 329 -17.87 -20.00 -18.51
C GLY A 329 -17.87 -18.85 -19.52
N THR A 330 -18.44 -19.09 -20.70
CA THR A 330 -18.53 -18.09 -21.78
C THR A 330 -19.98 -17.63 -21.99
N PRO A 331 -20.26 -16.31 -22.04
CA PRO A 331 -21.57 -15.79 -22.41
C PRO A 331 -22.15 -16.44 -23.66
N GLY A 332 -23.38 -16.96 -23.57
CA GLY A 332 -24.08 -17.57 -24.71
C GLY A 332 -23.64 -18.98 -25.10
N ALA A 333 -22.70 -19.60 -24.35
CA ALA A 333 -22.27 -20.97 -24.58
C ALA A 333 -22.52 -21.85 -23.33
N PRO A 334 -23.73 -22.42 -23.16
CA PRO A 334 -24.09 -23.24 -21.99
C PRO A 334 -23.18 -24.44 -21.74
N VAL A 335 -22.55 -24.98 -22.79
CA VAL A 335 -21.65 -26.15 -22.71
C VAL A 335 -20.26 -25.83 -22.16
N LEU A 336 -19.95 -24.54 -21.99
CA LEU A 336 -18.64 -24.06 -21.49
C LEU A 336 -18.70 -23.60 -20.04
N GLY A 337 -19.79 -23.90 -19.33
CA GLY A 337 -19.94 -23.62 -17.92
C GLY A 337 -21.18 -22.81 -17.60
N VAL A 338 -21.53 -22.87 -16.32
CA VAL A 338 -22.74 -22.32 -15.74
C VAL A 338 -23.01 -20.85 -16.06
N LEU A 339 -21.97 -20.04 -16.27
CA LEU A 339 -22.11 -18.62 -16.64
C LEU A 339 -22.83 -18.44 -17.98
N GLY A 340 -22.60 -19.36 -18.93
CA GLY A 340 -23.11 -19.32 -20.30
C GLY A 340 -24.55 -19.78 -20.46
N GLU A 341 -25.17 -20.35 -19.43
CA GLU A 341 -26.53 -20.90 -19.46
C GLU A 341 -27.63 -19.83 -19.50
N GLN A 342 -27.28 -18.59 -19.20
CA GLN A 342 -28.23 -17.49 -19.07
C GLN A 342 -27.70 -16.17 -19.65
N GLY A 343 -28.59 -15.18 -19.76
CA GLY A 343 -28.22 -13.81 -20.16
C GLY A 343 -27.61 -13.01 -19.00
N LEU A 344 -27.14 -11.80 -19.31
CA LEU A 344 -26.41 -10.89 -18.41
C LEU A 344 -27.03 -10.72 -17.01
N GLU A 345 -28.27 -10.23 -16.92
CA GLU A 345 -28.91 -9.95 -15.61
C GLU A 345 -29.05 -11.23 -14.75
N PRO A 346 -29.58 -12.35 -15.28
CA PRO A 346 -29.54 -13.63 -14.59
C PRO A 346 -28.14 -14.12 -14.19
N THR A 347 -27.09 -13.88 -14.99
CA THR A 347 -25.71 -14.24 -14.65
C THR A 347 -25.26 -13.52 -13.36
N ILE A 348 -25.49 -12.21 -13.27
CA ILE A 348 -25.17 -11.43 -12.06
C ILE A 348 -25.96 -11.96 -10.85
N ALA A 349 -27.26 -12.20 -11.00
CA ALA A 349 -28.07 -12.74 -9.91
C ALA A 349 -27.61 -14.14 -9.47
N ARG A 350 -27.17 -14.99 -10.41
CA ARG A 350 -26.66 -16.33 -10.12
C ARG A 350 -25.33 -16.29 -9.39
N ALA A 351 -24.40 -15.41 -9.79
CA ALA A 351 -23.12 -15.24 -9.10
C ALA A 351 -23.31 -14.88 -7.62
N GLU A 352 -24.20 -13.93 -7.33
CA GLU A 352 -24.57 -13.58 -5.96
C GLU A 352 -25.17 -14.77 -5.20
N ALA A 353 -26.11 -15.49 -5.81
CA ALA A 353 -26.77 -16.62 -5.18
C ALA A 353 -25.81 -17.79 -4.85
N VAL A 354 -24.79 -18.00 -5.69
CA VAL A 354 -23.75 -19.01 -5.46
C VAL A 354 -22.79 -18.59 -4.34
N ALA A 355 -22.48 -17.29 -4.23
CA ALA A 355 -21.60 -16.75 -3.20
C ALA A 355 -22.28 -16.65 -1.82
N GLU A 356 -23.58 -16.39 -1.77
CA GLU A 356 -24.31 -16.10 -0.52
C GLU A 356 -24.11 -17.11 0.61
N PRO A 357 -24.16 -18.45 0.39
CA PRO A 357 -23.96 -19.42 1.46
C PRO A 357 -22.59 -19.31 2.15
N TYR A 358 -21.56 -18.86 1.44
CA TYR A 358 -20.21 -18.72 2.01
C TYR A 358 -20.12 -17.62 3.06
N ARG A 359 -20.98 -16.59 3.02
CA ARG A 359 -20.92 -15.46 3.97
C ARG A 359 -21.07 -15.90 5.43
N ALA A 360 -21.81 -16.98 5.68
CA ALA A 360 -21.99 -17.56 7.02
C ALA A 360 -20.91 -18.58 7.40
N LEU A 361 -20.04 -18.96 6.46
CA LEU A 361 -19.07 -20.05 6.60
C LEU A 361 -17.62 -19.55 6.78
N THR A 362 -17.38 -18.24 6.61
CA THR A 362 -16.05 -17.64 6.76
C THR A 362 -16.12 -16.28 7.45
N GLY A 363 -15.03 -15.89 8.12
CA GLY A 363 -14.81 -14.52 8.59
C GLY A 363 -14.21 -13.60 7.52
N LYS A 364 -13.77 -14.16 6.38
CA LYS A 364 -13.33 -13.39 5.22
C LYS A 364 -14.51 -12.68 4.56
N GLN A 365 -14.25 -11.55 3.93
CA GLN A 365 -15.26 -10.90 3.10
C GLN A 365 -15.48 -11.70 1.82
N VAL A 366 -16.71 -12.20 1.63
CA VAL A 366 -17.06 -12.92 0.40
C VAL A 366 -17.29 -11.93 -0.74
N VAL A 367 -16.64 -12.17 -1.88
CA VAL A 367 -16.75 -11.37 -3.10
C VAL A 367 -17.28 -12.28 -4.23
N PRO A 368 -18.55 -12.14 -4.62
CA PRO A 368 -19.07 -12.82 -5.80
C PRO A 368 -18.28 -12.40 -7.03
N SER A 369 -18.06 -13.32 -7.96
CA SER A 369 -17.18 -13.11 -9.10
C SER A 369 -17.68 -13.79 -10.37
N LEU A 370 -17.17 -13.34 -11.51
CA LEU A 370 -17.32 -14.00 -12.80
C LEU A 370 -15.95 -14.42 -13.31
N GLU A 371 -15.81 -15.65 -13.76
CA GLU A 371 -14.64 -16.09 -14.52
C GLU A 371 -15.10 -16.36 -15.96
N ILE A 372 -14.76 -15.43 -16.85
CA ILE A 372 -15.26 -15.40 -18.22
C ILE A 372 -14.18 -15.95 -19.14
N ILE A 373 -14.46 -17.07 -19.81
CA ILE A 373 -13.58 -17.58 -20.87
C ILE A 373 -13.72 -16.62 -22.06
N THR A 374 -12.68 -15.82 -22.28
CA THR A 374 -12.63 -14.78 -23.31
C THR A 374 -12.04 -15.29 -24.61
N THR A 375 -11.10 -16.23 -24.54
CA THR A 375 -10.61 -16.97 -25.70
C THR A 375 -10.89 -18.44 -25.47
N VAL A 376 -11.61 -19.07 -26.40
CA VAL A 376 -12.17 -20.41 -26.23
C VAL A 376 -11.43 -21.38 -27.15
N ALA A 377 -10.90 -22.46 -26.60
CA ALA A 377 -10.27 -23.50 -27.41
C ALA A 377 -11.25 -24.08 -28.43
N ALA A 378 -10.83 -24.14 -29.68
CA ALA A 378 -11.67 -24.50 -30.81
C ALA A 378 -11.16 -25.79 -31.47
N GLY A 379 -12.07 -26.70 -31.86
CA GLY A 379 -11.68 -27.92 -32.59
C GLY A 379 -11.14 -27.65 -34.00
N ASP A 380 -11.51 -26.51 -34.58
CA ASP A 380 -11.05 -26.05 -35.90
C ASP A 380 -10.07 -24.87 -35.73
N PRO A 381 -9.09 -24.71 -36.65
CA PRO A 381 -8.03 -23.72 -36.53
C PRO A 381 -8.48 -22.26 -36.69
N GLY A 382 -9.75 -21.96 -36.94
CA GLY A 382 -10.19 -20.58 -37.14
C GLY A 382 -9.59 -19.92 -38.39
N LYS A 383 -9.50 -18.57 -38.38
CA LYS A 383 -9.03 -17.76 -39.51
C LYS A 383 -7.54 -17.43 -39.43
N ASP A 384 -7.03 -17.26 -38.23
CA ASP A 384 -5.64 -17.04 -37.80
C ASP A 384 -4.85 -18.35 -37.69
N GLY A 385 -5.53 -19.48 -37.56
CA GLY A 385 -4.92 -20.79 -37.59
C GLY A 385 -4.56 -21.33 -36.21
N ASP A 386 -4.97 -20.68 -35.12
CA ASP A 386 -4.44 -20.96 -33.78
C ASP A 386 -5.30 -21.90 -32.92
N TYR A 387 -6.48 -22.29 -33.37
CA TYR A 387 -7.42 -23.11 -32.59
C TYR A 387 -7.95 -22.42 -31.32
N SER A 388 -8.05 -21.10 -31.32
CA SER A 388 -8.71 -20.30 -30.30
C SER A 388 -9.76 -19.41 -30.96
N ASN A 389 -10.94 -19.29 -30.36
CA ASN A 389 -11.97 -18.34 -30.79
C ASN A 389 -12.05 -17.22 -29.76
N GLU A 390 -11.71 -16.00 -30.16
CA GLU A 390 -11.77 -14.83 -29.29
C GLU A 390 -13.14 -14.16 -29.31
N LEU A 391 -13.62 -13.81 -28.11
CA LEU A 391 -14.77 -12.94 -27.95
C LEU A 391 -14.35 -11.49 -28.17
N ASP A 392 -15.20 -10.70 -28.83
CA ASP A 392 -14.96 -9.27 -28.93
C ASP A 392 -15.01 -8.63 -27.53
N ALA A 393 -14.00 -7.81 -27.18
CA ALA A 393 -13.94 -7.12 -25.89
C ALA A 393 -15.20 -6.27 -25.60
N ALA A 394 -15.85 -5.77 -26.66
CA ALA A 394 -17.10 -5.03 -26.59
C ALA A 394 -18.29 -5.87 -26.09
N ASP A 395 -18.27 -7.19 -26.31
CA ASP A 395 -19.32 -8.11 -25.85
C ASP A 395 -19.11 -8.54 -24.40
N ILE A 396 -17.87 -8.50 -23.91
CA ILE A 396 -17.50 -8.78 -22.51
C ILE A 396 -17.76 -7.57 -21.63
N ARG A 397 -17.56 -6.35 -22.15
CA ARG A 397 -17.67 -5.10 -21.39
C ARG A 397 -18.98 -4.94 -20.59
N PRO A 398 -20.18 -5.26 -21.12
CA PRO A 398 -21.43 -5.20 -20.35
C PRO A 398 -21.44 -6.10 -19.12
N TYR A 399 -20.79 -7.27 -19.17
CA TYR A 399 -20.65 -8.17 -18.01
C TYR A 399 -19.76 -7.55 -16.94
N ILE A 400 -18.64 -6.94 -17.32
CA ILE A 400 -17.73 -6.26 -16.39
C ILE A 400 -18.42 -5.06 -15.72
N ASP A 401 -19.11 -4.22 -16.48
CA ASP A 401 -19.80 -3.04 -15.94
C ASP A 401 -20.92 -3.46 -14.96
N ALA A 402 -21.68 -4.51 -15.29
CA ALA A 402 -22.72 -5.03 -14.41
C ALA A 402 -22.15 -5.69 -13.14
N ALA A 403 -21.06 -6.44 -13.28
CA ALA A 403 -20.32 -7.02 -12.15
C ALA A 403 -19.79 -5.91 -11.23
N GLN A 404 -19.16 -4.86 -11.78
CA GLN A 404 -18.66 -3.73 -11.01
C GLN A 404 -19.80 -3.04 -10.23
N ALA A 405 -20.93 -2.78 -10.88
CA ALA A 405 -22.09 -2.16 -10.23
C ALA A 405 -22.68 -3.02 -9.10
N ALA A 406 -22.51 -4.34 -9.17
CA ALA A 406 -22.94 -5.29 -8.14
C ALA A 406 -21.86 -5.58 -7.07
N GLY A 407 -20.69 -4.94 -7.14
CA GLY A 407 -19.58 -5.19 -6.22
C GLY A 407 -18.89 -6.54 -6.45
N MET A 408 -18.90 -7.02 -7.69
CA MET A 408 -18.30 -8.30 -8.10
C MET A 408 -16.96 -8.09 -8.80
N TYR A 409 -16.10 -9.12 -8.71
CA TYR A 409 -14.84 -9.17 -9.45
C TYR A 409 -14.98 -9.98 -10.73
N VAL A 410 -14.18 -9.68 -11.75
CA VAL A 410 -14.16 -10.43 -13.02
C VAL A 410 -12.75 -10.93 -13.29
N VAL A 411 -12.61 -12.18 -13.70
CA VAL A 411 -11.37 -12.76 -14.20
C VAL A 411 -11.57 -13.12 -15.67
N LEU A 412 -10.68 -12.64 -16.54
CA LEU A 412 -10.70 -13.01 -17.96
C LEU A 412 -9.84 -14.25 -18.14
N ASP A 413 -10.43 -15.35 -18.59
CA ASP A 413 -9.73 -16.61 -18.83
C ASP A 413 -9.36 -16.75 -20.32
N LEU A 414 -8.12 -17.18 -20.56
CA LEU A 414 -7.52 -17.37 -21.87
C LEU A 414 -7.24 -18.85 -22.13
N GLN A 415 -7.81 -19.38 -23.21
CA GLN A 415 -7.50 -20.69 -23.77
C GLN A 415 -6.79 -20.52 -25.11
N SER A 416 -5.46 -20.40 -25.05
CA SER A 416 -4.67 -19.77 -26.11
C SER A 416 -4.42 -20.58 -27.37
N GLY A 417 -4.71 -21.87 -27.39
CA GLY A 417 -4.41 -22.69 -28.57
C GLY A 417 -2.92 -22.58 -28.95
N LEU A 418 -2.62 -22.39 -30.24
CA LEU A 418 -1.25 -22.28 -30.76
C LEU A 418 -0.61 -20.91 -30.52
N THR A 419 -1.39 -19.85 -30.26
CA THR A 419 -0.82 -18.54 -29.92
C THR A 419 -0.29 -18.54 -28.48
N ASP A 420 0.65 -17.64 -28.19
CA ASP A 420 1.11 -17.41 -26.83
C ASP A 420 0.11 -16.56 -26.03
N PHE A 421 0.14 -16.70 -24.70
CA PHE A 421 -0.77 -15.99 -23.80
C PHE A 421 -0.60 -14.47 -23.83
N LEU A 422 0.62 -13.96 -24.01
CA LEU A 422 0.87 -12.52 -24.00
C LEU A 422 0.21 -11.84 -25.21
N THR A 423 0.25 -12.50 -26.37
CA THR A 423 -0.43 -12.05 -27.58
C THR A 423 -1.94 -11.93 -27.36
N GLN A 424 -2.59 -12.92 -26.73
CA GLN A 424 -4.02 -12.85 -26.43
C GLN A 424 -4.37 -11.87 -25.30
N ALA A 425 -3.60 -11.83 -24.22
CA ALA A 425 -3.83 -10.91 -23.11
C ALA A 425 -3.86 -9.44 -23.58
N LYS A 426 -2.99 -9.08 -24.54
CA LYS A 426 -2.95 -7.74 -25.15
C LYS A 426 -4.20 -7.39 -25.96
N GLN A 427 -4.97 -8.37 -26.45
CA GLN A 427 -6.24 -8.10 -27.13
C GLN A 427 -7.30 -7.55 -26.18
N TYR A 428 -7.18 -7.87 -24.88
CA TYR A 428 -8.09 -7.41 -23.82
C TYR A 428 -7.47 -6.33 -22.93
N ALA A 429 -6.40 -5.67 -23.36
CA ALA A 429 -5.71 -4.63 -22.58
C ALA A 429 -6.69 -3.55 -22.09
N ASP A 430 -7.61 -3.09 -22.94
CA ASP A 430 -8.63 -2.10 -22.59
C ASP A 430 -9.51 -2.56 -21.42
N LEU A 431 -9.85 -3.86 -21.33
CA LEU A 431 -10.62 -4.41 -20.22
C LEU A 431 -9.76 -4.58 -18.97
N LEU A 432 -8.48 -4.94 -19.12
CA LEU A 432 -7.53 -5.10 -18.03
C LEU A 432 -7.16 -3.77 -17.36
N THR A 433 -7.41 -2.63 -18.02
CA THR A 433 -7.34 -1.31 -17.37
C THR A 433 -8.45 -1.05 -16.34
N LEU A 434 -9.54 -1.82 -16.35
CA LEU A 434 -10.64 -1.65 -15.41
C LEU A 434 -10.27 -2.22 -14.04
N PRO A 435 -10.60 -1.53 -12.93
CA PRO A 435 -10.05 -1.86 -11.61
C PRO A 435 -10.50 -3.22 -11.07
N ASN A 436 -11.70 -3.68 -11.41
CA ASN A 436 -12.30 -4.93 -10.94
C ASN A 436 -12.08 -6.14 -11.88
N VAL A 437 -11.06 -6.09 -12.73
CA VAL A 437 -10.76 -7.14 -13.72
C VAL A 437 -9.38 -7.72 -13.47
N GLY A 438 -9.27 -9.04 -13.37
CA GLY A 438 -8.03 -9.83 -13.35
C GLY A 438 -7.89 -10.71 -14.59
N LEU A 439 -6.83 -11.52 -14.63
CA LEU A 439 -6.48 -12.36 -15.79
C LEU A 439 -6.16 -13.79 -15.33
N ALA A 440 -6.70 -14.78 -16.02
CA ALA A 440 -6.41 -16.19 -15.88
C ALA A 440 -5.70 -16.71 -17.13
N LEU A 441 -4.69 -17.56 -16.92
CA LEU A 441 -4.09 -18.36 -17.97
C LEU A 441 -4.55 -19.79 -17.78
N ASP A 442 -5.09 -20.41 -18.84
CA ASP A 442 -5.44 -21.83 -18.87
C ASP A 442 -4.47 -22.65 -19.73
N PRO A 443 -3.41 -23.22 -19.11
CA PRO A 443 -2.41 -23.99 -19.84
C PRO A 443 -2.96 -25.30 -20.42
N GLU A 444 -4.13 -25.80 -19.99
CA GLU A 444 -4.71 -27.03 -20.57
C GLU A 444 -4.88 -26.90 -22.07
N TRP A 445 -5.19 -25.69 -22.53
CA TRP A 445 -5.48 -25.39 -23.94
C TRP A 445 -4.30 -24.80 -24.71
N ARG A 446 -3.13 -24.63 -24.06
CA ARG A 446 -1.91 -24.15 -24.72
C ARG A 446 -1.30 -25.26 -25.60
N LEU A 447 -1.32 -25.06 -26.91
CA LEU A 447 -0.82 -25.97 -27.94
C LEU A 447 0.58 -25.59 -28.44
N LEU A 448 1.46 -26.57 -28.56
CA LEU A 448 2.76 -26.43 -29.23
C LEU A 448 2.62 -26.66 -30.75
N PRO A 449 3.59 -26.19 -31.57
CA PRO A 449 3.56 -26.41 -33.01
C PRO A 449 3.31 -27.87 -33.41
N GLY A 450 2.28 -28.09 -34.23
CA GLY A 450 1.87 -29.41 -34.72
C GLY A 450 0.92 -30.18 -33.80
N GLN A 451 0.59 -29.65 -32.62
CA GLN A 451 -0.43 -30.21 -31.75
C GLN A 451 -1.85 -29.78 -32.16
N LYS A 452 -2.84 -30.52 -31.65
CA LYS A 452 -4.26 -30.22 -31.82
C LYS A 452 -4.99 -30.26 -30.48
N PRO A 453 -6.14 -29.56 -30.35
CA PRO A 453 -6.99 -29.65 -29.17
C PRO A 453 -7.42 -31.09 -28.88
N LEU A 454 -7.64 -31.41 -27.60
CA LEU A 454 -8.16 -32.70 -27.10
C LEU A 454 -7.27 -33.94 -27.37
N GLU A 455 -6.12 -33.80 -28.02
CA GLU A 455 -5.15 -34.92 -28.20
C GLU A 455 -4.17 -35.04 -27.02
N GLN A 456 -3.98 -33.96 -26.26
CA GLN A 456 -3.15 -33.89 -25.06
C GLN A 456 -3.63 -32.77 -24.14
N ILE A 457 -3.21 -32.82 -22.88
CA ILE A 457 -3.27 -31.66 -21.98
C ILE A 457 -2.10 -30.75 -22.31
N GLY A 458 -2.39 -29.46 -22.52
CA GLY A 458 -1.43 -28.42 -22.80
C GLY A 458 -0.51 -28.11 -21.61
N ARG A 459 0.43 -27.20 -21.86
CA ARG A 459 1.36 -26.70 -20.85
C ARG A 459 1.96 -25.36 -21.26
N VAL A 460 2.45 -24.62 -20.28
CA VAL A 460 3.14 -23.36 -20.44
C VAL A 460 4.44 -23.34 -19.65
N SER A 461 5.45 -22.64 -20.17
CA SER A 461 6.71 -22.42 -19.47
C SER A 461 6.63 -21.27 -18.48
N ALA A 462 7.39 -21.32 -17.39
CA ALA A 462 7.55 -20.17 -16.48
C ALA A 462 7.94 -18.88 -17.22
N ALA A 463 8.77 -18.96 -18.27
CA ALA A 463 9.16 -17.80 -19.07
C ALA A 463 7.98 -17.16 -19.83
N GLU A 464 7.03 -17.95 -20.32
CA GLU A 464 5.83 -17.40 -20.98
C GLU A 464 4.87 -16.80 -19.94
N VAL A 465 4.68 -17.46 -18.78
CA VAL A 465 3.91 -16.89 -17.65
C VAL A 465 4.50 -15.55 -17.21
N ASP A 466 5.82 -15.51 -17.01
CA ASP A 466 6.56 -14.31 -16.63
C ASP A 466 6.44 -13.18 -17.66
N SER A 467 6.36 -13.52 -18.95
CA SER A 467 6.17 -12.50 -20.00
C SER A 467 4.80 -11.83 -19.92
N VAL A 468 3.77 -12.57 -19.50
CA VAL A 468 2.42 -12.04 -19.27
C VAL A 468 2.37 -11.25 -17.97
N SER A 469 2.90 -11.80 -16.89
CA SER A 469 2.86 -11.15 -15.58
C SER A 469 3.69 -9.85 -15.57
N GLU A 470 4.85 -9.81 -16.23
CA GLU A 470 5.65 -8.59 -16.37
C GLU A 470 4.88 -7.52 -17.17
N TRP A 471 4.29 -7.89 -18.30
CA TRP A 471 3.49 -6.96 -19.10
C TRP A 471 2.27 -6.42 -18.34
N LEU A 472 1.54 -7.29 -17.63
CA LEU A 472 0.36 -6.89 -16.87
C LEU A 472 0.73 -6.03 -15.66
N ALA A 473 1.82 -6.35 -14.95
CA ALA A 473 2.34 -5.54 -13.86
C ALA A 473 2.76 -4.14 -14.34
N ASP A 474 3.44 -4.04 -15.49
CA ASP A 474 3.82 -2.76 -16.07
C ASP A 474 2.59 -1.93 -16.51
N LEU A 475 1.54 -2.57 -17.03
CA LEU A 475 0.26 -1.91 -17.31
C LEU A 475 -0.37 -1.34 -16.04
N VAL A 476 -0.45 -2.16 -14.97
CA VAL A 476 -0.99 -1.75 -13.66
C VAL A 476 -0.18 -0.60 -13.05
N GLN A 477 1.15 -0.68 -13.12
CA GLN A 477 2.05 0.31 -12.57
C GLN A 477 1.96 1.66 -13.30
N SER A 478 1.95 1.63 -14.63
CA SER A 478 1.94 2.82 -15.49
C SER A 478 0.59 3.55 -15.45
N GLU A 479 -0.52 2.82 -15.43
CA GLU A 479 -1.86 3.38 -15.34
C GLU A 479 -2.28 3.70 -13.89
N GLY A 480 -1.48 3.32 -12.89
CA GLY A 480 -1.78 3.55 -11.48
C GLY A 480 -3.03 2.79 -11.03
N LEU A 481 -3.20 1.56 -11.52
CA LEU A 481 -4.37 0.73 -11.22
C LEU A 481 -4.21 0.03 -9.87
N PRO A 482 -5.34 -0.35 -9.23
CA PRO A 482 -5.33 -1.34 -8.16
C PRO A 482 -4.65 -2.65 -8.61
N PRO A 483 -4.13 -3.45 -7.66
CA PRO A 483 -3.54 -4.76 -7.98
C PRO A 483 -4.50 -5.65 -8.79
N LYS A 484 -3.95 -6.65 -9.46
CA LYS A 484 -4.76 -7.59 -10.27
C LYS A 484 -4.62 -9.00 -9.76
N MET A 485 -5.76 -9.71 -9.68
CA MET A 485 -5.73 -11.16 -9.52
C MET A 485 -5.13 -11.78 -10.80
N PHE A 486 -4.09 -12.58 -10.64
CA PHE A 486 -3.46 -13.32 -11.74
C PHE A 486 -3.53 -14.82 -11.45
N VAL A 487 -4.43 -15.49 -12.18
CA VAL A 487 -4.82 -16.88 -11.95
C VAL A 487 -4.06 -17.79 -12.92
N LEU A 488 -3.50 -18.87 -12.38
CA LEU A 488 -2.86 -19.93 -13.15
C LEU A 488 -3.63 -21.23 -12.94
N HIS A 489 -4.35 -21.68 -13.97
CA HIS A 489 -5.05 -22.96 -13.92
C HIS A 489 -4.07 -24.13 -13.90
N GLN A 490 -4.34 -25.11 -13.04
CA GLN A 490 -3.49 -26.28 -12.89
C GLN A 490 -4.23 -27.44 -12.21
N PHE A 491 -4.37 -28.56 -12.92
CA PHE A 491 -4.76 -29.85 -12.32
C PHE A 491 -3.72 -30.97 -12.56
N ARG A 492 -2.60 -30.66 -13.24
CA ARG A 492 -1.43 -31.54 -13.37
C ARG A 492 -0.14 -30.73 -13.18
N LEU A 493 0.83 -31.29 -12.47
CA LEU A 493 2.15 -30.66 -12.28
C LEU A 493 2.82 -30.29 -13.62
N SER A 494 2.58 -31.05 -14.68
CA SER A 494 3.18 -30.80 -16.00
C SER A 494 2.64 -29.58 -16.74
N MET A 495 1.50 -28.99 -16.30
CA MET A 495 0.86 -27.85 -16.97
C MET A 495 1.66 -26.56 -16.80
N LEU A 496 2.24 -26.33 -15.61
CA LEU A 496 3.12 -25.19 -15.33
C LEU A 496 4.56 -25.70 -15.23
N GLN A 497 5.33 -25.56 -16.31
CA GLN A 497 6.71 -26.03 -16.33
C GLN A 497 7.60 -25.08 -15.53
N ASP A 498 8.47 -25.65 -14.69
CA ASP A 498 9.39 -24.92 -13.81
C ASP A 498 8.67 -23.91 -12.92
N ARG A 499 7.50 -24.29 -12.38
CA ARG A 499 6.59 -23.47 -11.56
C ARG A 499 7.30 -22.65 -10.48
N ASP A 500 8.30 -23.22 -9.81
CA ASP A 500 9.04 -22.56 -8.73
C ASP A 500 9.91 -21.38 -9.22
N SER A 501 10.12 -21.26 -10.53
CA SER A 501 10.86 -20.17 -11.17
C SER A 501 9.98 -19.01 -11.63
N ILE A 502 8.64 -19.12 -11.51
CA ILE A 502 7.72 -18.04 -11.86
C ILE A 502 7.97 -16.85 -10.93
N ARG A 503 8.22 -15.68 -11.51
CA ARG A 503 8.50 -14.44 -10.79
C ARG A 503 7.21 -13.86 -10.20
N ARG A 504 7.28 -13.53 -8.91
CA ARG A 504 6.15 -13.04 -8.08
C ARG A 504 6.56 -11.85 -7.21
N ASP A 505 7.63 -11.16 -7.58
CA ASP A 505 8.22 -10.03 -6.84
C ASP A 505 7.54 -8.68 -7.12
N ARG A 506 6.59 -8.65 -8.05
CA ARG A 506 5.84 -7.46 -8.45
C ARG A 506 4.56 -7.32 -7.62
N PRO A 507 4.43 -6.32 -6.72
CA PRO A 507 3.27 -6.15 -5.85
C PRO A 507 1.98 -5.76 -6.61
N GLU A 508 2.08 -5.42 -7.89
CA GLU A 508 0.97 -5.10 -8.78
C GLU A 508 0.08 -6.31 -9.09
N LEU A 509 0.59 -7.54 -8.92
CA LEU A 509 -0.15 -8.78 -9.19
C LEU A 509 -0.23 -9.66 -7.95
N GLU A 510 -1.42 -10.18 -7.68
CA GLU A 510 -1.64 -11.20 -6.66
C GLU A 510 -1.88 -12.55 -7.34
N PHE A 511 -0.91 -13.45 -7.18
CA PHE A 511 -0.89 -14.75 -7.85
C PHE A 511 -1.75 -15.79 -7.12
N LEU A 512 -2.48 -16.58 -7.90
CA LEU A 512 -3.25 -17.71 -7.43
C LEU A 512 -3.05 -18.93 -8.34
N ILE A 513 -2.85 -20.11 -7.76
CA ILE A 513 -2.97 -21.38 -8.49
C ILE A 513 -4.38 -21.91 -8.31
N HIS A 514 -5.09 -22.11 -9.41
CA HIS A 514 -6.47 -22.58 -9.41
C HIS A 514 -6.50 -24.06 -9.80
N VAL A 515 -6.84 -24.92 -8.83
CA VAL A 515 -6.97 -26.36 -9.03
C VAL A 515 -8.33 -26.67 -9.63
N ASP A 516 -8.31 -26.96 -10.93
CA ASP A 516 -9.49 -27.02 -11.80
C ASP A 516 -9.68 -28.40 -12.45
N GLY A 517 -9.27 -29.46 -11.75
CA GLY A 517 -9.54 -30.84 -12.16
C GLY A 517 -10.89 -31.33 -11.64
N GLN A 518 -11.66 -32.01 -12.48
CA GLN A 518 -12.94 -32.63 -12.11
C GLN A 518 -12.77 -34.10 -11.68
N GLY A 519 -13.73 -34.64 -10.92
CA GLY A 519 -13.82 -36.07 -10.67
C GLY A 519 -14.40 -36.47 -9.31
N SER A 520 -13.98 -37.63 -8.80
CA SER A 520 -14.38 -38.06 -7.46
C SER A 520 -13.69 -37.21 -6.40
N GLN A 521 -14.34 -37.00 -5.24
CA GLN A 521 -13.76 -36.21 -4.16
C GLN A 521 -12.37 -36.71 -3.69
N PRO A 522 -12.13 -38.04 -3.56
CA PRO A 522 -10.78 -38.54 -3.29
C PRO A 522 -9.74 -38.13 -4.34
N ASP A 523 -10.07 -38.17 -5.63
CA ASP A 523 -9.13 -37.82 -6.70
C ASP A 523 -8.82 -36.31 -6.72
N LYS A 524 -9.83 -35.48 -6.46
CA LYS A 524 -9.66 -34.03 -6.37
C LYS A 524 -8.83 -33.62 -5.17
N GLN A 525 -9.10 -34.20 -4.00
CA GLN A 525 -8.30 -33.97 -2.79
C GLN A 525 -6.85 -34.43 -2.99
N ALA A 526 -6.64 -35.59 -3.64
CA ALA A 526 -5.30 -36.06 -3.98
C ALA A 526 -4.56 -35.10 -4.94
N THR A 527 -5.28 -34.52 -5.92
CA THR A 527 -4.72 -33.51 -6.84
C THR A 527 -4.39 -32.23 -6.08
N TRP A 528 -5.29 -31.76 -5.22
CA TRP A 528 -5.08 -30.60 -4.36
C TRP A 528 -3.82 -30.75 -3.51
N ASP A 529 -3.70 -31.86 -2.77
CA ASP A 529 -2.55 -32.16 -1.92
C ASP A 529 -1.25 -32.23 -2.74
N ALA A 530 -1.27 -32.92 -3.88
CA ALA A 530 -0.10 -33.07 -4.74
C ALA A 530 0.37 -31.75 -5.35
N LEU A 531 -0.54 -30.82 -5.67
CA LEU A 531 -0.17 -29.51 -6.20
C LEU A 531 0.38 -28.57 -5.13
N HIS A 532 -0.04 -28.72 -3.88
CA HIS A 532 0.50 -27.98 -2.73
C HIS A 532 1.90 -28.45 -2.35
N GLU A 533 2.22 -29.74 -2.59
CA GLU A 533 3.54 -30.26 -2.30
C GLU A 533 4.63 -29.50 -3.08
N GLY A 534 5.56 -28.88 -2.35
CA GLY A 534 6.65 -28.09 -2.91
C GLY A 534 6.21 -26.78 -3.57
N ALA A 535 4.95 -26.36 -3.42
CA ALA A 535 4.52 -25.08 -3.95
C ALA A 535 5.21 -23.89 -3.25
N PRO A 536 5.53 -22.81 -3.97
CA PRO A 536 6.16 -21.65 -3.37
C PRO A 536 5.31 -21.02 -2.24
N GLU A 537 5.95 -20.59 -1.15
CA GLU A 537 5.26 -19.89 -0.07
C GLU A 537 4.55 -18.61 -0.57
N GLY A 538 3.45 -18.26 0.11
CA GLY A 538 2.71 -17.02 -0.13
C GLY A 538 1.86 -16.98 -1.40
N ILE A 539 1.69 -18.09 -2.13
CA ILE A 539 0.73 -18.17 -3.24
C ILE A 539 -0.68 -18.46 -2.72
N ALA A 540 -1.68 -17.77 -3.30
CA ALA A 540 -3.08 -18.06 -3.01
C ALA A 540 -3.57 -19.28 -3.80
N TRP A 541 -4.68 -19.86 -3.36
CA TRP A 541 -5.19 -21.11 -3.94
C TRP A 541 -6.65 -21.04 -4.30
N GLY A 542 -7.00 -21.61 -5.46
CA GLY A 542 -8.38 -21.72 -5.92
C GLY A 542 -8.83 -23.16 -6.06
N TRP A 543 -10.08 -23.47 -5.71
CA TRP A 543 -10.71 -24.77 -5.90
C TRP A 543 -11.92 -24.64 -6.83
N LYS A 544 -11.98 -25.46 -7.89
CA LYS A 544 -13.17 -25.52 -8.76
C LYS A 544 -14.12 -26.64 -8.33
N ASN A 545 -15.41 -26.35 -8.28
CA ASN A 545 -16.50 -27.32 -8.17
C ASN A 545 -17.19 -27.45 -9.54
N PHE A 546 -17.43 -28.68 -9.97
CA PHE A 546 -18.13 -28.98 -11.22
C PHE A 546 -19.51 -29.54 -10.90
N TYR A 547 -20.58 -28.92 -11.42
CA TYR A 547 -21.94 -29.31 -11.05
C TYR A 547 -22.29 -30.75 -11.43
N ASP A 548 -21.87 -31.19 -12.62
CA ASP A 548 -22.27 -32.47 -13.19
C ASP A 548 -21.13 -33.50 -13.20
N GLU A 549 -19.88 -33.05 -13.26
CA GLU A 549 -18.69 -33.90 -13.38
C GLU A 549 -18.15 -34.36 -12.03
N ASP A 550 -18.38 -33.60 -10.95
CA ASP A 550 -18.03 -34.04 -9.61
C ASP A 550 -19.11 -34.95 -9.04
N THR A 551 -18.73 -36.17 -8.66
CA THR A 551 -19.70 -37.17 -8.18
C THR A 551 -19.32 -37.71 -6.78
N PRO A 552 -19.94 -37.21 -5.69
CA PRO A 552 -20.78 -36.02 -5.63
C PRO A 552 -19.95 -34.73 -5.63
N MET A 553 -20.51 -33.61 -6.10
CA MET A 553 -19.97 -32.27 -5.87
C MET A 553 -20.08 -31.89 -4.38
N LEU A 554 -19.07 -31.22 -3.83
CA LEU A 554 -19.16 -30.67 -2.48
C LEU A 554 -20.15 -29.52 -2.41
N THR A 555 -20.91 -29.46 -1.32
CA THR A 555 -21.66 -28.26 -0.95
C THR A 555 -20.71 -27.14 -0.51
N PRO A 556 -21.18 -25.88 -0.41
CA PRO A 556 -20.38 -24.80 0.19
C PRO A 556 -19.84 -25.14 1.59
N ALA A 557 -20.67 -25.76 2.44
CA ALA A 557 -20.27 -26.15 3.79
C ALA A 557 -19.18 -27.23 3.79
N GLU A 558 -19.31 -28.24 2.93
CA GLU A 558 -18.30 -29.29 2.78
C GLU A 558 -17.01 -28.74 2.17
N THR A 559 -17.09 -27.88 1.15
CA THR A 559 -15.91 -27.20 0.57
C THR A 559 -15.13 -26.47 1.66
N MET A 560 -15.82 -25.68 2.50
CA MET A 560 -15.20 -24.94 3.60
C MET A 560 -14.75 -25.83 4.76
N ALA A 561 -15.25 -27.06 4.90
CA ALA A 561 -14.86 -27.99 5.96
C ALA A 561 -13.71 -28.94 5.54
N GLU A 562 -13.71 -29.37 4.29
CA GLU A 562 -12.91 -30.51 3.81
C GLU A 562 -11.71 -30.11 2.96
N VAL A 563 -11.77 -29.02 2.20
CA VAL A 563 -10.66 -28.58 1.36
C VAL A 563 -9.64 -27.84 2.23
N ARG A 564 -8.43 -28.39 2.37
CA ARG A 564 -7.36 -27.85 3.23
C ARG A 564 -6.01 -27.84 2.51
N PRO A 565 -5.25 -26.73 2.52
CA PRO A 565 -5.57 -25.42 3.12
C PRO A 565 -6.83 -24.77 2.51
N LEU A 566 -7.39 -23.78 3.20
CA LEU A 566 -8.63 -23.13 2.75
C LEU A 566 -8.37 -22.37 1.44
N PRO A 567 -9.25 -22.51 0.42
CA PRO A 567 -9.11 -21.74 -0.81
C PRO A 567 -9.39 -20.25 -0.57
N ASP A 568 -8.78 -19.42 -1.40
CA ASP A 568 -9.04 -17.98 -1.56
C ASP A 568 -10.00 -17.69 -2.72
N LEU A 569 -10.12 -18.64 -3.67
CA LEU A 569 -11.08 -18.62 -4.78
C LEU A 569 -11.83 -19.95 -4.82
N VAL A 570 -13.16 -19.92 -4.89
CA VAL A 570 -13.97 -21.10 -5.22
C VAL A 570 -14.75 -20.83 -6.48
N THR A 571 -14.65 -21.69 -7.47
CA THR A 571 -15.34 -21.48 -8.75
C THR A 571 -16.34 -22.61 -9.00
N TYR A 572 -17.41 -22.28 -9.72
CA TYR A 572 -18.47 -23.21 -10.07
C TYR A 572 -18.62 -23.25 -11.59
N GLN A 573 -18.43 -24.43 -12.16
CA GLN A 573 -18.53 -24.68 -13.59
C GLN A 573 -19.70 -25.59 -13.91
#